data_AF-A0AAE0NP00-F1
#
_entry.id   AF-A0AAE0NP00-F1
#
_cell.length_a   1.000
_cell.length_b   1.000
_cell.length_c   1.000
_cell.angle_alpha   90.00
_cell.angle_beta   90.00
_cell.angle_gamma   90.00
#
_symmetry.space_group_name_H-M   'P 1'
#
loop_
_entity.id
_entity.type
_entity.pdbx_description
1 polymer ?
#
loop_
_entity_poly.entity_id
_entity_poly.type
_entity_poly.pdbx_seq_one_letter_code
_entity_poly.pdbx_strand_id
1 'polypeptide(L)'
;MSRLLQRRCPRLASLPRARAIRNARGHASSAPVQQFDWEDPLAAKNLLTSEELAISETAEAYSQERLLPRVLPQLAEAYRDEHYDPLILREMGDLGLLGATIDGYGCAGVSTVAGGLITRAVERVDSGYRSAMSVQSSLVMGGIYDFGTAEQKERYLPDMAKGKLLGAFGLTEPNHGSDPGSMETVARPHPQKKGYYLLNGSKTWITNSPVSDVLLVWAKLQETGKIRGFIVDRRDCPSGTLETPAIKNKNGLRASGPFTCLNSARYGIAFGTMGALEDCISRARTYALERKQFKGNPIAKYQLIQKKLADALTDAAYGTLAAIQVGRLKDEGKATPEMISMIKRQNCDKALHNVRVLQEIFGGNAVSDEYGIGRHVANLFVTQTYEGQSDIHTDPPSSCSAGPVGDDLFQWQATIMGPSDSPYSSGVFFLNIQFPTDYPFKPPKINFTTRIYHPNINANGSICLDILRDQWSPALTISKVLLSICSMLTDPNPDDPLVPEIAHMYKTDREKYEATAREWTRKYAI
;
A
#
# COMPACT_ATOMS: atom_id res chain seq x y z
N MET A 1 70.77 22.61 34.61
CA MET A 1 72.02 21.91 34.21
C MET A 1 71.66 20.64 33.43
N SER A 2 72.62 20.12 32.67
CA SER A 2 72.58 18.86 31.91
C SER A 2 71.66 18.75 30.68
N ARG A 3 72.32 18.53 29.54
CA ARG A 3 71.77 17.90 28.32
C ARG A 3 71.64 16.39 28.57
N LEU A 4 71.07 15.64 27.62
CA LEU A 4 71.68 14.43 27.05
C LEU A 4 70.92 14.04 25.75
N LEU A 5 71.67 13.95 24.64
CA LEU A 5 71.60 12.91 23.59
C LEU A 5 70.31 12.75 22.74
N GLN A 6 70.32 12.31 21.48
CA GLN A 6 71.42 11.97 20.55
C GLN A 6 70.87 12.00 19.10
N ARG A 7 71.74 12.26 18.11
CA ARG A 7 71.86 11.62 16.77
C ARG A 7 70.55 11.30 15.96
N ARG A 8 70.49 11.48 14.63
CA ARG A 8 71.45 10.95 13.63
C ARG A 8 71.14 11.37 12.18
N CYS A 9 72.19 11.63 11.41
CA CYS A 9 72.35 11.34 9.96
C CYS A 9 71.54 12.12 8.88
N PRO A 10 72.03 12.12 7.61
CA PRO A 10 71.94 13.33 6.78
C PRO A 10 71.19 13.22 5.43
N ARG A 11 70.90 14.41 4.90
CA ARG A 11 70.49 14.81 3.54
C ARG A 11 70.55 13.78 2.40
N LEU A 12 69.50 13.82 1.58
CA LEU A 12 69.63 13.84 0.11
C LEU A 12 68.84 15.05 -0.47
N ALA A 13 69.38 15.61 -1.55
CA ALA A 13 68.85 16.76 -2.31
C ALA A 13 67.87 16.24 -3.40
N SER A 14 67.05 17.00 -4.15
CA SER A 14 66.63 18.42 -4.17
C SER A 14 65.56 18.57 -5.28
N LEU A 15 64.53 19.42 -5.13
CA LEU A 15 63.69 19.89 -6.25
C LEU A 15 63.26 21.36 -6.06
N PRO A 16 62.85 22.09 -7.13
CA PRO A 16 63.08 23.54 -7.24
C PRO A 16 61.95 24.44 -6.72
N ARG A 17 62.27 25.75 -6.64
CA ARG A 17 61.37 26.86 -6.25
C ARG A 17 59.99 26.80 -6.91
N ALA A 18 58.95 27.05 -6.10
CA ALA A 18 57.58 27.22 -6.55
C ALA A 18 57.45 28.33 -7.60
N ARG A 19 56.78 28.01 -8.72
CA ARG A 19 56.42 28.97 -9.77
C ARG A 19 55.09 29.60 -9.39
N ALA A 20 55.02 30.93 -9.30
CA ALA A 20 53.80 31.63 -8.91
C ALA A 20 52.66 31.34 -9.89
N ILE A 21 51.60 30.68 -9.42
CA ILE A 21 50.36 30.51 -10.19
C ILE A 21 49.61 31.84 -10.14
N ARG A 22 49.40 32.43 -11.33
CA ARG A 22 48.65 33.68 -11.49
C ARG A 22 47.20 33.49 -11.02
N ASN A 23 46.65 34.52 -10.38
CA ASN A 23 45.21 34.60 -10.09
C ASN A 23 44.38 34.36 -11.36
N ALA A 24 43.75 33.19 -11.47
CA ALA A 24 42.67 32.98 -12.40
C ALA A 24 41.47 33.83 -11.91
N ARG A 25 41.17 34.91 -12.63
CA ARG A 25 39.93 35.67 -12.40
C ARG A 25 38.76 34.72 -12.59
N GLY A 26 37.91 34.62 -11.57
CA GLY A 26 36.74 33.75 -11.61
C GLY A 26 35.86 34.11 -12.81
N HIS A 27 35.52 33.11 -13.62
CA HIS A 27 34.42 33.25 -14.57
C HIS A 27 33.13 33.18 -13.75
N ALA A 28 32.65 34.34 -13.31
CA ALA A 28 31.28 34.46 -12.83
C ALA A 28 30.38 34.21 -14.06
N SER A 29 29.88 32.99 -14.20
CA SER A 29 28.92 32.68 -15.26
C SER A 29 27.67 33.53 -15.04
N SER A 30 27.26 34.30 -16.06
CA SER A 30 26.03 35.09 -16.05
C SER A 30 24.75 34.24 -16.22
N ALA A 31 24.84 32.95 -15.91
CA ALA A 31 23.68 32.08 -15.81
C ALA A 31 22.89 32.51 -14.56
N PRO A 32 21.55 32.68 -14.65
CA PRO A 32 20.74 32.94 -13.48
C PRO A 32 20.91 31.80 -12.47
N VAL A 33 21.24 32.14 -11.22
CA VAL A 33 21.32 31.16 -10.14
C VAL A 33 19.91 30.62 -9.93
N GLN A 34 19.69 29.35 -10.27
CA GLN A 34 18.39 28.72 -10.07
C GLN A 34 18.08 28.68 -8.58
N GLN A 35 17.01 29.38 -8.19
CA GLN A 35 16.57 29.45 -6.81
C GLN A 35 15.92 28.12 -6.41
N PHE A 36 16.25 27.61 -5.23
CA PHE A 36 15.63 26.42 -4.67
C PHE A 36 14.17 26.72 -4.32
N ASP A 37 13.25 26.01 -4.97
CA ASP A 37 11.84 25.97 -4.60
C ASP A 37 11.65 24.91 -3.50
N TRP A 38 11.08 25.28 -2.37
CA TRP A 38 10.81 24.34 -1.28
C TRP A 38 9.47 23.61 -1.47
N GLU A 39 8.59 24.07 -2.36
CA GLU A 39 7.34 23.39 -2.72
C GLU A 39 7.54 22.35 -3.83
N ASP A 40 8.66 22.44 -4.56
CA ASP A 40 9.14 21.41 -5.50
C ASP A 40 10.67 21.21 -5.41
N PRO A 41 11.18 20.58 -4.32
CA PRO A 41 12.62 20.51 -3.99
C PRO A 41 13.52 19.88 -5.05
N LEU A 42 12.96 19.02 -5.91
CA LEU A 42 13.67 18.28 -6.94
C LEU A 42 13.17 18.65 -8.35
N ALA A 43 12.41 19.74 -8.48
CA ALA A 43 11.83 20.24 -9.71
C ALA A 43 11.06 19.17 -10.51
N ALA A 44 10.24 18.36 -9.82
CA ALA A 44 9.39 17.32 -10.38
C ALA A 44 8.46 17.85 -11.48
N LYS A 45 8.03 19.11 -11.41
CA LYS A 45 7.27 19.79 -12.48
C LYS A 45 7.98 19.78 -13.84
N ASN A 46 9.32 19.75 -13.87
CA ASN A 46 10.10 19.66 -15.11
C ASN A 46 9.99 18.29 -15.81
N LEU A 47 9.44 17.27 -15.14
CA LEU A 47 9.21 15.92 -15.67
C LEU A 47 7.77 15.72 -16.18
N LEU A 48 6.92 16.74 -16.01
CA LEU A 48 5.51 16.72 -16.40
C LEU A 48 5.31 17.33 -17.78
N THR A 49 4.35 16.80 -18.53
CA THR A 49 3.90 17.42 -19.78
C THR A 49 3.06 18.67 -19.49
N SER A 50 2.86 19.53 -20.49
CA SER A 50 1.95 20.69 -20.37
C SER A 50 0.51 20.28 -20.07
N GLU A 51 0.08 19.11 -20.55
CA GLU A 51 -1.23 18.53 -20.27
C GLU A 51 -1.34 18.05 -18.81
N GLU A 52 -0.34 17.33 -18.30
CA GLU A 52 -0.28 16.90 -16.90
C GLU A 52 -0.24 18.06 -15.92
N LEU A 53 0.46 19.14 -16.26
CA LEU A 53 0.46 20.38 -15.48
C LEU A 53 -0.94 21.01 -15.46
N ALA A 54 -1.59 21.19 -16.62
CA ALA A 54 -2.93 21.76 -16.69
C ALA A 54 -3.99 20.92 -15.96
N ILE A 55 -3.90 19.58 -16.02
CA ILE A 55 -4.75 18.66 -15.27
C ILE A 55 -4.49 18.78 -13.76
N SER A 56 -3.22 18.84 -13.34
CA SER A 56 -2.87 19.05 -11.93
C SER A 56 -3.37 20.38 -11.39
N GLU A 57 -3.29 21.46 -12.17
CA GLU A 57 -3.80 22.78 -11.80
C GLU A 57 -5.33 22.78 -11.69
N THR A 58 -6.02 22.13 -12.64
CA THR A 58 -7.49 21.97 -12.60
C THR A 58 -7.95 21.17 -11.38
N ALA A 59 -7.28 20.06 -11.08
CA ALA A 59 -7.59 19.21 -9.93
C ALA A 59 -7.27 19.91 -8.60
N GLU A 60 -6.17 20.67 -8.51
CA GLU A 60 -5.83 21.47 -7.33
C GLU A 60 -6.85 22.60 -7.11
N ALA A 61 -7.20 23.36 -8.15
CA ALA A 61 -8.21 24.42 -8.05
C ALA A 61 -9.56 23.89 -7.57
N TYR A 62 -10.06 22.81 -8.18
CA TYR A 62 -11.27 22.12 -7.71
C TYR A 62 -11.15 21.68 -6.24
N SER A 63 -10.02 21.07 -5.87
CA SER A 63 -9.82 20.57 -4.51
C SER A 63 -9.81 21.71 -3.48
N GLN A 64 -9.09 22.81 -3.74
CA GLN A 64 -9.01 23.95 -2.82
C GLN A 64 -10.31 24.76 -2.76
N GLU A 65 -11.01 24.95 -3.89
CA GLU A 65 -12.22 25.79 -3.95
C GLU A 65 -13.52 25.05 -3.58
N ARG A 66 -13.60 23.73 -3.84
CA ARG A 66 -14.83 22.95 -3.70
C ARG A 66 -14.75 21.87 -2.63
N LEU A 67 -13.61 21.20 -2.45
CA LEU A 67 -13.48 20.11 -1.46
C LEU A 67 -13.05 20.63 -0.10
N LEU A 68 -12.04 21.50 -0.04
CA LEU A 68 -11.48 21.99 1.22
C LEU A 68 -12.53 22.68 2.12
N PRO A 69 -13.45 23.54 1.61
CA PRO A 69 -14.49 24.14 2.44
C PRO A 69 -15.42 23.11 3.12
N ARG A 70 -15.67 21.96 2.49
CA ARG A 70 -16.56 20.91 3.04
C ARG A 70 -15.95 20.14 4.21
N VAL A 71 -14.62 20.12 4.32
CA VAL A 71 -13.87 19.41 5.37
C VAL A 71 -13.25 20.36 6.42
N LEU A 72 -13.25 21.67 6.19
CA LEU A 72 -12.71 22.65 7.14
C LEU A 72 -13.63 22.89 8.35
N PRO A 73 -13.14 22.78 9.60
CA PRO A 73 -13.88 22.92 10.87
C PRO A 73 -14.77 24.15 11.10
N GLN A 74 -14.59 25.23 10.34
CA GLN A 74 -15.44 26.42 10.39
C GLN A 74 -16.71 26.28 9.53
N LEU A 75 -16.79 25.21 8.72
CA LEU A 75 -17.79 24.95 7.69
C LEU A 75 -18.24 23.46 7.63
N ALA A 76 -17.59 22.56 8.37
CA ALA A 76 -17.66 21.12 8.11
C ALA A 76 -18.68 20.34 8.96
N GLU A 77 -19.73 19.86 8.28
CA GLU A 77 -20.50 18.67 8.67
C GLU A 77 -19.77 17.38 8.26
N ALA A 78 -18.98 17.39 7.17
CA ALA A 78 -18.52 16.15 6.53
C ALA A 78 -17.61 15.25 7.40
N TYR A 79 -16.56 15.81 8.00
CA TYR A 79 -15.65 15.03 8.84
C TYR A 79 -16.21 14.81 10.26
N ARG A 80 -16.92 15.80 10.82
CA ARG A 80 -17.47 15.71 12.19
C ARG A 80 -18.65 14.75 12.26
N ASP A 81 -19.61 14.87 11.36
CA ASP A 81 -20.89 14.13 11.40
C ASP A 81 -20.87 12.85 10.53
N GLU A 82 -19.73 12.54 9.89
CA GLU A 82 -19.56 11.47 8.90
C GLU A 82 -20.51 11.60 7.71
N HIS A 83 -20.81 12.84 7.32
CA HIS A 83 -21.61 13.13 6.14
C HIS A 83 -20.75 13.07 4.87
N TYR A 84 -21.17 12.26 3.91
CA TYR A 84 -20.58 12.20 2.58
C TYR A 84 -21.60 12.67 1.55
N ASP A 85 -21.30 13.78 0.87
CA ASP A 85 -22.12 14.35 -0.20
C ASP A 85 -21.81 13.64 -1.54
N PRO A 86 -22.76 12.86 -2.11
CA PRO A 86 -22.55 12.18 -3.38
C PRO A 86 -22.36 13.13 -4.57
N LEU A 87 -22.77 14.41 -4.46
CA LEU A 87 -22.55 15.40 -5.50
C LEU A 87 -21.07 15.64 -5.78
N ILE A 88 -20.17 15.32 -4.85
CA ILE A 88 -18.71 15.40 -5.05
C ILE A 88 -18.28 14.57 -6.27
N LEU A 89 -18.79 13.35 -6.45
CA LEU A 89 -18.44 12.53 -7.62
C LEU A 89 -19.02 13.10 -8.91
N ARG A 90 -20.19 13.74 -8.84
CA ARG A 90 -20.78 14.43 -10.00
C ARG A 90 -19.97 15.65 -10.41
N GLU A 91 -19.55 16.48 -9.45
CA GLU A 91 -18.65 17.61 -9.69
C GLU A 91 -17.30 17.16 -10.28
N MET A 92 -16.71 16.07 -9.77
CA MET A 92 -15.51 15.46 -10.36
C MET A 92 -15.75 14.95 -11.78
N GLY A 93 -16.94 14.40 -12.07
CA GLY A 93 -17.31 13.90 -13.39
C GLY A 93 -17.57 15.01 -14.42
N ASP A 94 -18.18 16.12 -14.01
CA ASP A 94 -18.36 17.32 -14.84
C ASP A 94 -17.02 17.97 -15.23
N LEU A 95 -15.95 17.71 -14.45
CA LEU A 95 -14.56 18.11 -14.72
C LEU A 95 -13.71 17.03 -15.42
N GLY A 96 -14.28 15.85 -15.73
CA GLY A 96 -13.54 14.74 -16.37
C GLY A 96 -12.51 14.03 -15.48
N LEU A 97 -12.58 14.22 -14.16
CA LEU A 97 -11.62 13.64 -13.20
C LEU A 97 -11.90 12.16 -12.89
N LEU A 98 -13.12 11.67 -13.14
CA LEU A 98 -13.50 10.28 -12.90
C LEU A 98 -13.11 9.37 -14.07
N GLY A 99 -12.45 8.26 -13.75
CA GLY A 99 -11.97 7.31 -14.76
C GLY A 99 -11.01 7.95 -15.78
N ALA A 100 -10.30 9.02 -15.40
CA ALA A 100 -9.59 9.89 -16.34
C ALA A 100 -8.63 9.15 -17.29
N THR A 101 -8.02 8.04 -16.85
CA THR A 101 -7.09 7.21 -17.64
C THR A 101 -7.78 6.15 -18.52
N ILE A 102 -9.10 6.21 -18.70
CA ILE A 102 -9.85 5.32 -19.59
C ILE A 102 -9.98 5.99 -20.96
N ASP A 103 -9.69 5.23 -22.02
CA ASP A 103 -9.87 5.68 -23.40
C ASP A 103 -11.33 5.54 -23.83
N GLY A 104 -11.89 6.64 -24.34
CA GLY A 104 -13.27 6.67 -24.83
C GLY A 104 -14.33 6.72 -23.72
N TYR A 105 -15.56 6.32 -24.04
CA TYR A 105 -16.71 6.29 -23.12
C TYR A 105 -16.98 7.63 -22.38
N GLY A 106 -16.55 8.77 -22.92
CA GLY A 106 -16.66 10.07 -22.26
C GLY A 106 -15.67 10.31 -21.10
N CYS A 107 -14.67 9.43 -20.93
CA CYS A 107 -13.52 9.64 -20.06
C CYS A 107 -12.44 10.48 -20.78
N ALA A 108 -11.48 11.01 -20.02
CA ALA A 108 -10.52 11.99 -20.54
C ALA A 108 -9.36 11.40 -21.37
N GLY A 109 -9.05 10.10 -21.24
CA GLY A 109 -7.94 9.45 -21.97
C GLY A 109 -6.54 9.93 -21.58
N VAL A 110 -6.32 10.33 -20.32
CA VAL A 110 -5.08 10.97 -19.87
C VAL A 110 -4.04 9.96 -19.37
N SER A 111 -2.76 10.38 -19.30
CA SER A 111 -1.66 9.54 -18.81
C SER A 111 -1.88 9.01 -17.39
N THR A 112 -1.22 7.90 -17.05
CA THR A 112 -1.22 7.37 -15.69
C THR A 112 -0.71 8.41 -14.68
N VAL A 113 0.29 9.21 -15.06
CA VAL A 113 0.84 10.30 -14.22
C VAL A 113 -0.19 11.42 -14.01
N ALA A 114 -0.94 11.82 -15.03
CA ALA A 114 -2.05 12.77 -14.87
C ALA A 114 -3.11 12.22 -13.88
N GLY A 115 -3.47 10.94 -14.00
CA GLY A 115 -4.34 10.27 -13.03
C GLY A 115 -3.81 10.31 -11.59
N GLY A 116 -2.50 10.13 -11.40
CA GLY A 116 -1.84 10.27 -10.10
C GLY A 116 -1.81 11.71 -9.56
N LEU A 117 -1.64 12.71 -10.43
CA LEU A 117 -1.68 14.12 -10.03
C LEU A 117 -3.07 14.53 -9.52
N ILE A 118 -4.14 14.01 -10.13
CA ILE A 118 -5.51 14.21 -9.63
C ILE A 118 -5.68 13.60 -8.22
N THR A 119 -5.23 12.36 -7.97
CA THR A 119 -5.37 11.76 -6.64
C THR A 119 -4.51 12.47 -5.59
N ARG A 120 -3.34 13.01 -5.97
CA ARG A 120 -2.50 13.88 -5.13
C ARG A 120 -3.23 15.16 -4.72
N ALA A 121 -3.86 15.87 -5.65
CA ALA A 121 -4.64 17.07 -5.35
C ALA A 121 -5.85 16.78 -4.43
N VAL A 122 -6.59 15.70 -4.69
CA VAL A 122 -7.78 15.34 -3.89
C VAL A 122 -7.41 14.90 -2.46
N GLU A 123 -6.35 14.11 -2.28
CA GLU A 123 -5.91 13.64 -0.95
C GLU A 123 -5.13 14.70 -0.15
N ARG A 124 -4.54 15.71 -0.81
CA ARG A 124 -4.08 16.95 -0.18
C ARG A 124 -5.19 17.64 0.61
N VAL A 125 -6.45 17.49 0.18
CA VAL A 125 -7.63 17.89 0.96
C VAL A 125 -8.05 16.80 1.94
N ASP A 126 -8.51 15.63 1.47
CA ASP A 126 -8.90 14.52 2.35
C ASP A 126 -8.81 13.15 1.65
N SER A 127 -8.15 12.21 2.33
CA SER A 127 -8.02 10.80 1.91
C SER A 127 -9.37 10.11 1.66
N GLY A 128 -10.45 10.53 2.34
CA GLY A 128 -11.79 10.00 2.15
C GLY A 128 -12.37 10.36 0.77
N TYR A 129 -12.22 11.62 0.35
CA TYR A 129 -12.63 12.06 -0.99
C TYR A 129 -11.84 11.31 -2.07
N ARG A 130 -10.52 11.14 -1.88
CA ARG A 130 -9.70 10.31 -2.77
C ARG A 130 -10.15 8.85 -2.75
N SER A 131 -10.52 8.29 -1.60
CA SER A 131 -11.04 6.90 -1.50
C SER A 131 -12.30 6.70 -2.33
N ALA A 132 -13.28 7.61 -2.22
CA ALA A 132 -14.50 7.56 -3.02
C ALA A 132 -14.22 7.65 -4.54
N MET A 133 -13.31 8.54 -4.93
CA MET A 133 -12.85 8.69 -6.32
C MET A 133 -12.09 7.46 -6.84
N SER A 134 -11.21 6.86 -6.04
CA SER A 134 -10.46 5.64 -6.40
C SER A 134 -11.38 4.44 -6.59
N VAL A 135 -12.43 4.30 -5.80
CA VAL A 135 -13.43 3.24 -5.98
C VAL A 135 -14.19 3.42 -7.30
N GLN A 136 -14.68 4.63 -7.56
CA GLN A 136 -15.35 4.95 -8.83
C GLN A 136 -14.44 4.65 -10.03
N SER A 137 -13.23 5.23 -10.04
CA SER A 137 -12.33 5.23 -11.20
C SER A 137 -11.56 3.92 -11.37
N SER A 138 -10.80 3.51 -10.36
CA SER A 138 -9.82 2.42 -10.49
C SER A 138 -10.39 1.03 -10.23
N LEU A 139 -11.45 0.93 -9.41
CA LEU A 139 -12.03 -0.36 -9.03
C LEU A 139 -13.29 -0.71 -9.84
N VAL A 140 -14.24 0.21 -9.98
CA VAL A 140 -15.51 -0.05 -10.69
C VAL A 140 -15.40 0.25 -12.18
N MET A 141 -15.10 1.49 -12.58
CA MET A 141 -14.94 1.85 -13.99
C MET A 141 -13.80 1.05 -14.63
N GLY A 142 -12.63 0.99 -13.98
CA GLY A 142 -11.51 0.16 -14.42
C GLY A 142 -11.87 -1.33 -14.57
N GLY A 143 -12.57 -1.92 -13.59
CA GLY A 143 -13.00 -3.33 -13.67
C GLY A 143 -13.99 -3.61 -14.83
N ILE A 144 -14.88 -2.67 -15.14
CA ILE A 144 -15.79 -2.75 -16.28
C ILE A 144 -15.04 -2.53 -17.60
N TYR A 145 -14.08 -1.60 -17.64
CA TYR A 145 -13.27 -1.31 -18.81
C TYR A 145 -12.32 -2.47 -19.17
N ASP A 146 -11.69 -3.11 -18.19
CA ASP A 146 -10.75 -4.21 -18.44
C ASP A 146 -11.48 -5.53 -18.78
N PHE A 147 -12.56 -5.86 -18.06
CA PHE A 147 -13.16 -7.20 -18.08
C PHE A 147 -14.60 -7.27 -18.60
N GLY A 148 -15.27 -6.13 -18.77
CA GLY A 148 -16.66 -6.07 -19.24
C GLY A 148 -16.81 -6.36 -20.72
N THR A 149 -18.00 -6.83 -21.13
CA THR A 149 -18.38 -6.90 -22.55
C THR A 149 -18.55 -5.49 -23.14
N ALA A 150 -18.51 -5.35 -24.46
CA ALA A 150 -18.77 -4.06 -25.12
C ALA A 150 -20.11 -3.44 -24.67
N GLU A 151 -21.17 -4.25 -24.58
CA GLU A 151 -22.48 -3.83 -24.06
C GLU A 151 -22.42 -3.29 -22.63
N GLN A 152 -21.65 -3.92 -21.74
CA GLN A 152 -21.45 -3.45 -20.37
C GLN A 152 -20.68 -2.12 -20.33
N LYS A 153 -19.63 -1.98 -21.16
CA LYS A 153 -18.86 -0.73 -21.24
C LYS A 153 -19.73 0.43 -21.69
N GLU A 154 -20.48 0.26 -22.78
CA GLU A 154 -21.41 1.27 -23.31
C GLU A 154 -22.56 1.59 -22.34
N ARG A 155 -23.10 0.58 -21.62
CA ARG A 155 -24.18 0.79 -20.65
C ARG A 155 -23.75 1.58 -19.41
N TYR A 156 -22.53 1.35 -18.91
CA TYR A 156 -22.14 1.83 -17.58
C TYR A 156 -21.13 2.99 -17.60
N LEU A 157 -20.07 2.92 -18.41
CA LEU A 157 -18.97 3.88 -18.35
C LEU A 157 -19.37 5.34 -18.67
N PRO A 158 -20.23 5.63 -19.68
CA PRO A 158 -20.57 7.02 -20.04
C PRO A 158 -21.32 7.85 -19.01
N ASP A 159 -22.04 7.21 -18.08
CA ASP A 159 -22.71 7.89 -16.96
C ASP A 159 -21.92 7.78 -15.65
N MET A 160 -21.08 6.75 -15.48
CA MET A 160 -20.09 6.69 -14.39
C MET A 160 -19.02 7.78 -14.53
N ALA A 161 -18.54 8.07 -15.75
CA ALA A 161 -17.58 9.13 -16.04
C ALA A 161 -18.11 10.53 -15.65
N LYS A 162 -19.43 10.74 -15.74
CA LYS A 162 -20.12 11.99 -15.38
C LYS A 162 -20.59 12.01 -13.92
N GLY A 163 -20.21 11.01 -13.12
CA GLY A 163 -20.68 10.85 -11.73
C GLY A 163 -22.20 10.79 -11.57
N LYS A 164 -22.93 10.40 -12.62
CA LYS A 164 -24.40 10.20 -12.59
C LYS A 164 -24.78 8.81 -12.12
N LEU A 165 -23.86 7.87 -12.24
CA LEU A 165 -24.00 6.49 -11.82
C LEU A 165 -22.84 6.14 -10.89
N LEU A 166 -23.15 5.84 -9.63
CA LEU A 166 -22.14 5.68 -8.57
C LEU A 166 -21.81 4.21 -8.34
N GLY A 167 -20.52 3.92 -8.34
CA GLY A 167 -19.95 2.59 -8.19
C GLY A 167 -19.52 2.27 -6.77
N ALA A 168 -19.74 1.01 -6.36
CA ALA A 168 -19.12 0.37 -5.21
C ALA A 168 -18.46 -0.97 -5.59
N PHE A 169 -17.43 -1.37 -4.84
CA PHE A 169 -16.60 -2.56 -5.17
C PHE A 169 -16.65 -3.61 -4.05
N GLY A 170 -17.37 -4.72 -4.27
CA GLY A 170 -17.63 -5.74 -3.25
C GLY A 170 -16.64 -6.90 -3.27
N LEU A 171 -15.51 -6.79 -2.55
CA LEU A 171 -14.52 -7.87 -2.43
C LEU A 171 -14.43 -8.45 -1.00
N THR A 172 -13.98 -7.64 -0.03
CA THR A 172 -13.73 -8.03 1.37
C THR A 172 -14.99 -8.46 2.11
N GLU A 173 -14.81 -9.40 3.02
CA GLU A 173 -15.86 -10.01 3.84
C GLU A 173 -15.49 -9.97 5.33
N PRO A 174 -16.45 -10.13 6.26
CA PRO A 174 -16.17 -10.11 7.71
C PRO A 174 -15.01 -11.03 8.14
N ASN A 175 -14.89 -12.18 7.48
CA ASN A 175 -13.88 -13.21 7.77
C ASN A 175 -12.65 -13.14 6.84
N HIS A 176 -12.74 -12.42 5.69
CA HIS A 176 -11.78 -12.49 4.59
C HIS A 176 -11.37 -11.11 4.08
N GLY A 177 -10.23 -10.61 4.57
CA GLY A 177 -9.61 -9.34 4.15
C GLY A 177 -8.36 -9.55 3.30
N SER A 178 -7.27 -9.97 3.95
CA SER A 178 -5.97 -10.18 3.29
C SER A 178 -5.94 -11.41 2.38
N ASP A 179 -6.80 -12.39 2.62
CA ASP A 179 -7.02 -13.56 1.77
C ASP A 179 -8.41 -13.51 1.10
N PRO A 180 -8.55 -12.85 -0.07
CA PRO A 180 -9.78 -12.91 -0.85
C PRO A 180 -10.01 -14.29 -1.51
N GLY A 181 -9.01 -15.18 -1.54
CA GLY A 181 -9.14 -16.53 -2.06
C GLY A 181 -10.08 -17.39 -1.22
N SER A 182 -10.11 -17.16 0.09
CA SER A 182 -10.97 -17.88 1.04
C SER A 182 -12.43 -17.40 1.10
N MET A 183 -12.82 -16.35 0.35
CA MET A 183 -14.17 -15.74 0.39
C MET A 183 -15.35 -16.74 0.41
N GLU A 184 -16.39 -16.39 1.16
CA GLU A 184 -17.62 -17.15 1.39
C GLU A 184 -18.78 -16.72 0.49
N THR A 185 -18.76 -15.53 -0.13
CA THR A 185 -19.82 -15.12 -1.06
C THR A 185 -19.87 -16.06 -2.27
N VAL A 186 -21.01 -16.74 -2.45
CA VAL A 186 -21.25 -17.70 -3.53
C VAL A 186 -22.21 -17.14 -4.57
N ALA A 187 -21.91 -17.38 -5.85
CA ALA A 187 -22.83 -17.22 -6.97
C ALA A 187 -23.22 -18.60 -7.52
N ARG A 188 -24.52 -18.85 -7.67
CA ARG A 188 -25.08 -20.09 -8.24
C ARG A 188 -26.14 -19.79 -9.29
N PRO A 189 -26.38 -20.65 -10.30
CA PRO A 189 -27.45 -20.42 -11.26
C PRO A 189 -28.82 -20.24 -10.59
N HIS A 190 -29.64 -19.33 -11.11
CA HIS A 190 -30.97 -19.09 -10.60
C HIS A 190 -31.88 -20.29 -10.96
N PRO A 191 -32.55 -20.93 -9.98
CA PRO A 191 -33.24 -22.22 -10.18
C PRO A 191 -34.40 -22.17 -11.20
N GLN A 192 -34.91 -20.97 -11.50
CA GLN A 192 -36.08 -20.75 -12.36
C GLN A 192 -35.80 -19.83 -13.56
N LYS A 193 -34.61 -19.20 -13.65
CA LYS A 193 -34.32 -18.16 -14.65
C LYS A 193 -33.01 -18.46 -15.36
N LYS A 194 -33.10 -18.96 -16.59
CA LYS A 194 -31.93 -19.29 -17.41
C LYS A 194 -31.09 -18.03 -17.67
N GLY A 195 -29.78 -18.12 -17.46
CA GLY A 195 -28.84 -17.00 -17.64
C GLY A 195 -28.68 -16.07 -16.44
N TYR A 196 -29.45 -16.25 -15.36
CA TYR A 196 -29.32 -15.47 -14.12
C TYR A 196 -28.52 -16.23 -13.07
N TYR A 197 -27.80 -15.50 -12.21
CA TYR A 197 -27.16 -16.02 -11.01
C TYR A 197 -27.82 -15.44 -9.76
N LEU A 198 -27.96 -16.26 -8.72
CA LEU A 198 -28.27 -15.83 -7.37
C LEU A 198 -26.95 -15.71 -6.61
N LEU A 199 -26.65 -14.52 -6.11
CA LEU A 199 -25.54 -14.25 -5.21
C LEU A 199 -26.03 -14.36 -3.76
N ASN A 200 -25.23 -14.96 -2.90
CA ASN A 200 -25.49 -15.03 -1.46
C ASN A 200 -24.16 -14.88 -0.70
N GLY A 201 -24.12 -13.97 0.26
CA GLY A 201 -22.93 -13.66 1.05
C GLY A 201 -22.95 -12.22 1.55
N SER A 202 -21.95 -11.88 2.37
CA SER A 202 -21.87 -10.60 3.07
C SER A 202 -20.54 -9.93 2.76
N LYS A 203 -20.58 -8.79 2.07
CA LYS A 203 -19.41 -7.93 1.89
C LYS A 203 -19.36 -6.89 3.01
N THR A 204 -18.17 -6.61 3.53
CA THR A 204 -17.98 -5.63 4.61
C THR A 204 -16.95 -4.59 4.20
N TRP A 205 -17.00 -3.44 4.86
CA TRP A 205 -16.15 -2.29 4.57
C TRP A 205 -16.22 -1.82 3.08
N ILE A 206 -17.41 -1.75 2.45
CA ILE A 206 -17.51 -1.33 1.04
C ILE A 206 -17.71 0.18 0.85
N THR A 207 -16.77 0.86 0.16
CA THR A 207 -16.81 2.33 -0.10
C THR A 207 -17.93 2.62 -1.09
N ASN A 208 -18.59 3.77 -0.92
CA ASN A 208 -19.76 4.21 -1.66
C ASN A 208 -20.99 3.28 -1.54
N SER A 209 -20.91 2.12 -0.89
CA SER A 209 -22.03 1.15 -0.90
C SER A 209 -23.39 1.73 -0.48
N PRO A 210 -23.53 2.63 0.52
CA PRO A 210 -24.85 3.17 0.89
C PRO A 210 -25.46 4.11 -0.16
N VAL A 211 -24.65 4.67 -1.07
CA VAL A 211 -25.04 5.66 -2.09
C VAL A 211 -24.83 5.20 -3.53
N SER A 212 -24.32 3.98 -3.73
CA SER A 212 -24.00 3.40 -5.04
C SER A 212 -25.23 2.90 -5.78
N ASP A 213 -25.31 3.17 -7.08
CA ASP A 213 -26.30 2.60 -7.99
C ASP A 213 -25.87 1.22 -8.50
N VAL A 214 -24.56 1.02 -8.69
CA VAL A 214 -23.97 -0.20 -9.27
C VAL A 214 -22.88 -0.75 -8.34
N LEU A 215 -22.93 -2.06 -8.09
CA LEU A 215 -21.95 -2.77 -7.29
C LEU A 215 -21.21 -3.80 -8.14
N LEU A 216 -19.88 -3.69 -8.25
CA LEU A 216 -19.04 -4.72 -8.84
C LEU A 216 -18.64 -5.72 -7.74
N VAL A 217 -19.35 -6.84 -7.66
CA VAL A 217 -19.24 -7.83 -6.57
C VAL A 217 -18.46 -9.06 -7.02
N TRP A 218 -17.52 -9.53 -6.20
CA TRP A 218 -16.76 -10.76 -6.43
C TRP A 218 -17.32 -11.91 -5.61
N ALA A 219 -17.59 -13.04 -6.26
CA ALA A 219 -18.14 -14.24 -5.63
C ALA A 219 -17.56 -15.52 -6.25
N LYS A 220 -17.49 -16.60 -5.47
CA LYS A 220 -17.14 -17.95 -5.95
C LYS A 220 -18.31 -18.58 -6.68
N LEU A 221 -18.08 -19.13 -7.88
CA LEU A 221 -19.06 -19.96 -8.57
C LEU A 221 -19.22 -21.29 -7.83
N GLN A 222 -20.45 -21.62 -7.38
CA GLN A 222 -20.74 -22.83 -6.61
C GLN A 222 -20.25 -24.12 -7.32
N GLU A 223 -20.36 -24.16 -8.64
CA GLU A 223 -20.04 -25.33 -9.48
C GLU A 223 -18.53 -25.57 -9.68
N THR A 224 -17.68 -24.56 -9.46
CA THR A 224 -16.26 -24.63 -9.85
C THR A 224 -15.28 -24.08 -8.80
N GLY A 225 -15.78 -23.45 -7.73
CA GLY A 225 -14.97 -22.73 -6.74
C GLY A 225 -14.29 -21.44 -7.27
N LYS A 226 -14.31 -21.18 -8.58
CA LYS A 226 -13.62 -20.04 -9.20
C LYS A 226 -14.32 -18.72 -8.89
N ILE A 227 -13.54 -17.73 -8.48
CA ILE A 227 -14.01 -16.37 -8.21
C ILE A 227 -14.31 -15.66 -9.54
N ARG A 228 -15.43 -14.94 -9.61
CA ARG A 228 -15.86 -14.11 -10.76
C ARG A 228 -16.44 -12.78 -10.28
N GLY A 229 -16.30 -11.75 -11.10
CA GLY A 229 -16.94 -10.46 -10.91
C GLY A 229 -18.35 -10.42 -11.51
N PHE A 230 -19.29 -9.79 -10.81
CA PHE A 230 -20.68 -9.60 -11.18
C PHE A 230 -21.03 -8.12 -11.06
N ILE A 231 -21.59 -7.54 -12.12
CA ILE A 231 -22.16 -6.19 -12.07
C ILE A 231 -23.60 -6.31 -11.54
N VAL A 232 -23.85 -5.75 -10.37
CA VAL A 232 -25.16 -5.74 -9.70
C VAL A 232 -25.72 -4.33 -9.77
N ASP A 233 -26.75 -4.14 -10.59
CA ASP A 233 -27.50 -2.89 -10.70
C ASP A 233 -28.56 -2.85 -9.60
N ARG A 234 -28.44 -1.92 -8.63
CA ARG A 234 -29.31 -1.86 -7.45
C ARG A 234 -30.79 -1.81 -7.83
N ARG A 235 -31.11 -1.11 -8.92
CA ARG A 235 -32.49 -0.92 -9.37
C ARG A 235 -33.16 -2.22 -9.83
N ASP A 236 -32.35 -3.19 -10.26
CA ASP A 236 -32.79 -4.48 -10.81
C ASP A 236 -32.85 -5.55 -9.68
N CYS A 237 -32.42 -5.22 -8.44
CA CYS A 237 -32.53 -6.07 -7.26
C CYS A 237 -33.95 -6.04 -6.67
N PRO A 238 -34.58 -7.21 -6.39
CA PRO A 238 -35.83 -7.26 -5.65
C PRO A 238 -35.73 -6.64 -4.25
N SER A 239 -36.84 -6.07 -3.77
CA SER A 239 -36.91 -5.50 -2.41
C SER A 239 -36.50 -6.52 -1.35
N GLY A 240 -35.58 -6.13 -0.47
CA GLY A 240 -35.06 -7.00 0.60
C GLY A 240 -34.00 -8.03 0.17
N THR A 241 -33.48 -7.99 -1.07
CA THR A 241 -32.39 -8.90 -1.50
C THR A 241 -31.01 -8.24 -1.58
N LEU A 242 -30.94 -6.91 -1.46
CA LEU A 242 -29.69 -6.15 -1.39
C LEU A 242 -29.82 -5.07 -0.32
N GLU A 243 -28.99 -5.15 0.70
CA GLU A 243 -28.88 -4.15 1.76
C GLU A 243 -27.46 -3.58 1.78
N THR A 244 -27.36 -2.26 1.94
CA THR A 244 -26.06 -1.55 2.00
C THR A 244 -26.04 -0.57 3.18
N PRO A 245 -26.09 -1.07 4.43
CA PRO A 245 -26.12 -0.21 5.62
C PRO A 245 -24.84 0.60 5.74
N ALA A 246 -24.97 1.86 6.16
CA ALA A 246 -23.82 2.74 6.40
C ALA A 246 -23.12 2.39 7.72
N ILE A 247 -21.81 2.13 7.67
CA ILE A 247 -20.98 1.98 8.87
C ILE A 247 -20.52 3.38 9.34
N LYS A 248 -20.92 3.72 10.58
CA LYS A 248 -20.62 4.98 11.27
C LYS A 248 -19.55 4.78 12.35
N ASN A 249 -19.15 5.87 13.00
CA ASN A 249 -18.18 5.95 14.11
C ASN A 249 -16.77 5.54 13.66
N LYS A 250 -16.37 5.93 12.45
CA LYS A 250 -15.05 5.62 11.88
C LYS A 250 -13.96 6.51 12.49
N ASN A 251 -12.83 5.94 12.88
CA ASN A 251 -11.70 6.70 13.44
C ASN A 251 -11.00 7.60 12.40
N GLY A 252 -11.04 7.22 11.12
CA GLY A 252 -10.48 7.98 10.00
C GLY A 252 -11.27 7.70 8.72
N LEU A 253 -11.02 8.48 7.67
CA LEU A 253 -11.80 8.52 6.42
C LEU A 253 -13.30 8.73 6.71
N ARG A 254 -13.59 9.67 7.62
CA ARG A 254 -14.95 10.01 8.07
C ARG A 254 -15.79 10.60 6.94
N ALA A 255 -15.13 11.33 6.03
CA ALA A 255 -15.69 11.89 4.81
C ALA A 255 -15.81 10.88 3.64
N SER A 256 -15.90 9.58 3.91
CA SER A 256 -16.14 8.54 2.89
C SER A 256 -16.93 7.34 3.41
N GLY A 257 -17.28 6.45 2.48
CA GLY A 257 -17.72 5.10 2.81
C GLY A 257 -16.58 4.22 3.39
N PRO A 258 -16.91 3.03 3.94
CA PRO A 258 -15.97 2.02 4.48
C PRO A 258 -14.99 1.40 3.44
N PHE A 259 -13.89 0.70 3.75
CA PHE A 259 -12.72 0.52 2.80
C PHE A 259 -12.46 -0.89 2.17
N THR A 260 -12.36 -1.00 0.83
CA THR A 260 -12.00 -2.23 0.04
C THR A 260 -11.25 -1.93 -1.27
N CYS A 261 -10.48 -2.89 -1.81
CA CYS A 261 -9.48 -2.58 -2.85
C CYS A 261 -8.70 -3.73 -3.54
N LEU A 262 -8.07 -3.41 -4.69
CA LEU A 262 -7.10 -4.20 -5.47
C LEU A 262 -6.00 -3.31 -6.09
N ASN A 263 -4.98 -3.94 -6.70
CA ASN A 263 -3.76 -3.32 -7.26
C ASN A 263 -3.92 -2.06 -8.12
N SER A 264 -5.03 -1.87 -8.84
CA SER A 264 -5.24 -0.69 -9.71
C SER A 264 -5.36 0.62 -8.91
N ALA A 265 -5.92 0.59 -7.71
CA ALA A 265 -6.07 1.77 -6.85
C ALA A 265 -4.79 2.13 -6.09
N ARG A 266 -3.91 1.15 -5.81
CA ARG A 266 -2.64 1.33 -5.06
C ARG A 266 -1.71 2.39 -5.64
N TYR A 267 -1.66 2.51 -6.96
CA TYR A 267 -0.87 3.54 -7.63
C TYR A 267 -1.36 4.95 -7.29
N GLY A 268 -2.67 5.19 -7.39
CA GLY A 268 -3.29 6.48 -7.06
C GLY A 268 -3.12 6.86 -5.59
N ILE A 269 -3.07 5.87 -4.69
CA ILE A 269 -2.84 6.07 -3.26
C ILE A 269 -1.38 6.41 -2.96
N ALA A 270 -0.42 5.84 -3.70
CA ALA A 270 0.99 6.22 -3.59
C ALA A 270 1.22 7.71 -3.95
N PHE A 271 0.48 8.25 -4.93
CA PHE A 271 0.44 9.69 -5.21
C PHE A 271 -0.31 10.48 -4.13
N GLY A 272 -1.53 10.02 -3.80
CA GLY A 272 -2.45 10.73 -2.91
C GLY A 272 -1.84 11.01 -1.54
N THR A 273 -1.20 10.01 -0.93
CA THR A 273 -0.56 10.13 0.38
C THR A 273 0.56 11.18 0.44
N MET A 274 1.22 11.49 -0.68
CA MET A 274 2.18 12.60 -0.77
C MET A 274 1.49 13.96 -0.75
N GLY A 275 0.31 14.08 -1.37
CA GLY A 275 -0.53 15.28 -1.25
C GLY A 275 -0.94 15.58 0.19
N ALA A 276 -1.40 14.57 0.93
CA ALA A 276 -1.70 14.71 2.36
C ALA A 276 -0.48 15.10 3.20
N LEU A 277 0.70 14.56 2.88
CA LEU A 277 1.96 14.93 3.54
C LEU A 277 2.34 16.39 3.26
N GLU A 278 2.18 16.87 2.03
CA GLU A 278 2.47 18.25 1.63
C GLU A 278 1.55 19.28 2.28
N ASP A 279 0.24 19.01 2.39
CA ASP A 279 -0.68 19.85 3.17
C ASP A 279 -0.21 19.96 4.62
N CYS A 280 0.17 18.84 5.23
CA CYS A 280 0.68 18.81 6.60
C CYS A 280 2.02 19.55 6.76
N ILE A 281 2.92 19.49 5.78
CA ILE A 281 4.16 20.29 5.74
C ILE A 281 3.81 21.79 5.68
N SER A 282 2.89 22.18 4.79
CA SER A 282 2.46 23.57 4.65
C SER A 282 1.85 24.12 5.94
N ARG A 283 0.88 23.40 6.53
CA ARG A 283 0.27 23.76 7.82
C ARG A 283 1.30 23.86 8.94
N ALA A 284 2.17 22.87 9.08
CA ALA A 284 3.18 22.83 10.13
C ALA A 284 4.23 23.96 9.97
N ARG A 285 4.62 24.27 8.74
CA ARG A 285 5.54 25.38 8.41
C ARG A 285 4.91 26.72 8.76
N THR A 286 3.67 26.97 8.34
CA THR A 286 2.94 28.21 8.63
C THR A 286 2.76 28.41 10.13
N TYR A 287 2.26 27.39 10.84
CA TYR A 287 2.14 27.43 12.30
C TYR A 287 3.50 27.66 12.99
N ALA A 288 4.58 27.06 12.48
CA ALA A 288 5.91 27.25 13.05
C ALA A 288 6.50 28.66 12.84
N LEU A 289 6.13 29.34 11.76
CA LEU A 289 6.52 30.73 11.49
C LEU A 289 5.74 31.74 12.33
N GLU A 290 4.47 31.45 12.62
CA GLU A 290 3.58 32.33 13.38
C GLU A 290 3.70 32.14 14.90
N ARG A 291 3.77 30.88 15.36
CA ARG A 291 3.79 30.53 16.79
C ARG A 291 5.09 30.96 17.45
N LYS A 292 4.99 31.86 18.43
CA LYS A 292 6.13 32.38 19.19
C LYS A 292 6.33 31.67 20.53
N GLN A 293 7.58 31.29 20.82
CA GLN A 293 8.03 30.78 22.11
C GLN A 293 9.42 31.30 22.47
N PHE A 294 9.89 30.98 23.69
CA PHE A 294 11.19 31.34 24.31
C PHE A 294 11.81 32.66 23.78
N LYS A 295 11.50 33.77 24.46
CA LYS A 295 11.90 35.15 24.08
C LYS A 295 11.22 35.64 22.78
N GLY A 296 10.00 35.21 22.52
CA GLY A 296 9.17 35.73 21.42
C GLY A 296 9.60 35.32 20.00
N ASN A 297 10.47 34.31 19.87
CA ASN A 297 10.94 33.82 18.57
C ASN A 297 9.91 32.89 17.93
N PRO A 298 9.69 32.94 16.60
CA PRO A 298 9.02 31.87 15.86
C PRO A 298 9.64 30.50 16.16
N ILE A 299 8.83 29.47 16.38
CA ILE A 299 9.35 28.12 16.67
C ILE A 299 10.11 27.50 15.48
N ALA A 300 9.86 27.95 14.25
CA ALA A 300 10.64 27.62 13.06
C ALA A 300 12.14 27.99 13.18
N LYS A 301 12.54 28.80 14.17
CA LYS A 301 13.95 29.11 14.45
C LYS A 301 14.72 27.96 15.12
N TYR A 302 14.03 26.99 15.72
CA TYR A 302 14.68 25.90 16.46
C TYR A 302 15.03 24.71 15.56
N GLN A 303 16.25 24.20 15.69
CA GLN A 303 16.79 23.11 14.87
C GLN A 303 15.91 21.84 14.87
N LEU A 304 15.27 21.52 16.00
CA LEU A 304 14.36 20.37 16.09
C LEU A 304 13.11 20.54 15.20
N ILE A 305 12.58 21.75 15.05
CA ILE A 305 11.45 22.04 14.16
C ILE A 305 11.90 22.01 12.70
N GLN A 306 13.08 22.58 12.41
CA GLN A 306 13.67 22.57 11.07
C GLN A 306 13.96 21.15 10.58
N LYS A 307 14.49 20.27 11.45
CA LYS A 307 14.74 18.86 11.10
C LYS A 307 13.45 18.15 10.66
N LYS A 308 12.38 18.28 11.45
CA LYS A 308 11.08 17.66 11.14
C LYS A 308 10.51 18.09 9.78
N LEU A 309 10.60 19.37 9.47
CA LEU A 309 10.17 19.91 8.18
C LEU A 309 11.06 19.41 7.04
N ALA A 310 12.38 19.32 7.25
CA ALA A 310 13.34 18.84 6.26
C ALA A 310 13.18 17.33 5.97
N ASP A 311 12.99 16.49 7.01
CA ASP A 311 12.75 15.05 6.88
C ASP A 311 11.46 14.81 6.05
N ALA A 312 10.36 15.46 6.45
CA ALA A 312 9.06 15.33 5.80
C ALA A 312 9.08 15.80 4.33
N LEU A 313 9.72 16.95 4.07
CA LEU A 313 9.86 17.49 2.72
C LEU A 313 10.71 16.59 1.82
N THR A 314 11.73 15.95 2.39
CA THR A 314 12.55 14.95 1.69
C THR A 314 11.69 13.76 1.28
N ASP A 315 10.99 13.12 2.22
CA ASP A 315 10.15 11.95 1.91
C ASP A 315 9.03 12.29 0.90
N ALA A 316 8.43 13.48 0.96
CA ALA A 316 7.43 13.94 -0.02
C ALA A 316 7.99 14.06 -1.45
N ALA A 317 9.18 14.66 -1.61
CA ALA A 317 9.83 14.84 -2.92
C ALA A 317 10.27 13.49 -3.52
N TYR A 318 10.89 12.61 -2.71
CA TYR A 318 11.29 11.27 -3.15
C TYR A 318 10.08 10.40 -3.52
N GLY A 319 9.03 10.40 -2.70
CA GLY A 319 7.82 9.62 -2.95
C GLY A 319 7.05 10.06 -4.19
N THR A 320 7.01 11.37 -4.46
CA THR A 320 6.39 11.93 -5.68
C THR A 320 7.17 11.54 -6.94
N LEU A 321 8.49 11.70 -6.96
CA LEU A 321 9.31 11.29 -8.12
C LEU A 321 9.25 9.78 -8.39
N ALA A 322 9.30 8.95 -7.33
CA ALA A 322 9.18 7.50 -7.47
C ALA A 322 7.83 7.11 -8.09
N ALA A 323 6.75 7.77 -7.69
CA ALA A 323 5.43 7.53 -8.24
C ALA A 323 5.30 8.02 -9.69
N ILE A 324 5.86 9.19 -10.05
CA ILE A 324 5.95 9.66 -11.45
C ILE A 324 6.66 8.61 -12.32
N GLN A 325 7.82 8.10 -11.89
CA GLN A 325 8.57 7.09 -12.65
C GLN A 325 7.79 5.79 -12.84
N VAL A 326 7.07 5.30 -11.82
CA VAL A 326 6.20 4.11 -11.98
C VAL A 326 5.01 4.40 -12.90
N GLY A 327 4.52 5.65 -12.93
CA GLY A 327 3.49 6.09 -13.88
C GLY A 327 3.97 6.00 -15.33
N ARG A 328 5.15 6.58 -15.63
CA ARG A 328 5.81 6.48 -16.94
C ARG A 328 5.98 5.02 -17.37
N LEU A 329 6.50 4.18 -16.47
CA LEU A 329 6.65 2.75 -16.74
C LEU A 329 5.31 2.04 -16.97
N LYS A 330 4.22 2.50 -16.36
CA LYS A 330 2.88 1.93 -16.57
C LYS A 330 2.30 2.34 -17.92
N ASP A 331 2.47 3.60 -18.34
CA ASP A 331 2.11 4.08 -19.68
C ASP A 331 2.92 3.34 -20.77
N GLU A 332 4.18 3.00 -20.50
CA GLU A 332 5.04 2.20 -21.39
C GLU A 332 4.77 0.68 -21.35
N GLY A 333 3.84 0.19 -20.52
CA GLY A 333 3.57 -1.25 -20.35
C GLY A 333 4.68 -2.05 -19.66
N LYS A 334 5.59 -1.37 -18.95
CA LYS A 334 6.79 -1.93 -18.27
C LYS A 334 6.67 -2.00 -16.74
N ALA A 335 5.65 -1.38 -16.14
CA ALA A 335 5.45 -1.42 -14.69
C ALA A 335 5.04 -2.81 -14.21
N THR A 336 5.63 -3.29 -13.12
CA THR A 336 5.25 -4.56 -12.47
C THR A 336 4.43 -4.31 -11.19
N PRO A 337 3.66 -5.30 -10.70
CA PRO A 337 2.94 -5.19 -9.43
C PRO A 337 3.84 -4.91 -8.22
N GLU A 338 5.09 -5.38 -8.24
CA GLU A 338 6.10 -5.09 -7.22
C GLU A 338 6.45 -3.61 -7.16
N MET A 339 6.59 -2.94 -8.31
CA MET A 339 6.88 -1.51 -8.37
C MET A 339 5.77 -0.68 -7.70
N ILE A 340 4.51 -1.00 -8.00
CA ILE A 340 3.33 -0.37 -7.41
C ILE A 340 3.27 -0.66 -5.90
N SER A 341 3.53 -1.90 -5.49
CA SER A 341 3.52 -2.30 -4.08
C SER A 341 4.62 -1.61 -3.27
N MET A 342 5.80 -1.44 -3.86
CA MET A 342 6.94 -0.73 -3.26
C MET A 342 6.60 0.74 -3.00
N ILE A 343 6.11 1.47 -4.01
CA ILE A 343 5.77 2.90 -3.83
C ILE A 343 4.56 3.09 -2.91
N LYS A 344 3.52 2.23 -2.98
CA LYS A 344 2.37 2.32 -2.05
C LYS A 344 2.83 2.18 -0.61
N ARG A 345 3.61 1.13 -0.29
CA ARG A 345 4.09 0.88 1.07
C ARG A 345 4.93 2.06 1.55
N GLN A 346 5.97 2.43 0.80
CA GLN A 346 6.90 3.49 1.19
C GLN A 346 6.17 4.83 1.39
N ASN A 347 5.30 5.23 0.46
CA ASN A 347 4.63 6.53 0.52
C ASN A 347 3.59 6.56 1.66
N CYS A 348 2.80 5.50 1.87
CA CYS A 348 1.89 5.41 3.02
C CYS A 348 2.64 5.46 4.37
N ASP A 349 3.70 4.66 4.52
CA ASP A 349 4.46 4.57 5.78
C ASP A 349 5.15 5.90 6.10
N LYS A 350 5.78 6.53 5.10
CA LYS A 350 6.46 7.82 5.26
C LYS A 350 5.49 8.98 5.44
N ALA A 351 4.34 8.98 4.78
CA ALA A 351 3.29 9.98 5.02
C ALA A 351 2.82 9.89 6.48
N LEU A 352 2.40 8.72 6.95
CA LEU A 352 1.91 8.58 8.32
C LEU A 352 2.97 8.90 9.37
N HIS A 353 4.21 8.43 9.19
CA HIS A 353 5.32 8.74 10.10
C HIS A 353 5.55 10.25 10.19
N ASN A 354 5.77 10.92 9.05
CA ASN A 354 6.09 12.35 9.05
C ASN A 354 4.90 13.20 9.51
N VAL A 355 3.66 12.89 9.12
CA VAL A 355 2.50 13.66 9.57
C VAL A 355 2.29 13.56 11.09
N ARG A 356 2.56 12.41 11.72
CA ARG A 356 2.61 12.30 13.20
C ARG A 356 3.72 13.18 13.80
N VAL A 357 4.93 13.13 13.25
CA VAL A 357 6.08 13.94 13.72
C VAL A 357 5.83 15.44 13.55
N LEU A 358 5.13 15.85 12.49
CA LEU A 358 4.71 17.22 12.22
C LEU A 358 3.55 17.66 13.14
N GLN A 359 2.63 16.76 13.49
CA GLN A 359 1.52 17.04 14.43
C GLN A 359 2.06 17.57 15.78
N GLU A 360 3.17 17.03 16.27
CA GLU A 360 3.81 17.50 17.51
C GLU A 360 4.22 18.99 17.49
N ILE A 361 4.43 19.59 16.30
CA ILE A 361 4.78 21.03 16.16
C ILE A 361 3.65 21.92 16.69
N PHE A 362 2.40 21.45 16.62
CA PHE A 362 1.22 22.16 17.11
C PHE A 362 1.10 22.12 18.64
N GLY A 363 1.75 21.16 19.31
CA GLY A 363 1.58 20.92 20.75
C GLY A 363 0.13 20.57 21.09
N GLY A 364 -0.40 21.08 22.21
CA GLY A 364 -1.77 20.79 22.64
C GLY A 364 -2.86 21.17 21.63
N ASN A 365 -2.59 22.12 20.72
CA ASN A 365 -3.52 22.49 19.65
C ASN A 365 -3.80 21.34 18.66
N ALA A 366 -2.91 20.35 18.58
CA ALA A 366 -3.09 19.15 17.74
C ALA A 366 -4.32 18.30 18.08
N VAL A 367 -4.94 18.51 19.24
CA VAL A 367 -6.18 17.86 19.70
C VAL A 367 -7.41 18.47 19.04
N SER A 368 -7.36 19.75 18.62
CA SER A 368 -8.46 20.40 17.91
C SER A 368 -8.41 20.04 16.41
N ASP A 369 -9.54 19.66 15.85
CA ASP A 369 -9.66 19.39 14.42
C ASP A 369 -9.48 20.65 13.56
N GLU A 370 -9.65 21.85 14.14
CA GLU A 370 -9.42 23.18 13.55
C GLU A 370 -8.08 23.32 12.82
N TYR A 371 -7.05 22.61 13.27
CA TYR A 371 -5.72 22.66 12.67
C TYR A 371 -5.54 21.68 11.51
N GLY A 372 -6.51 20.81 11.21
CA GLY A 372 -6.55 19.88 10.08
C GLY A 372 -5.57 18.69 10.17
N ILE A 373 -4.41 18.85 10.80
CA ILE A 373 -3.35 17.83 10.81
C ILE A 373 -3.75 16.53 11.53
N GLY A 374 -4.52 16.61 12.62
CA GLY A 374 -5.02 15.42 13.32
C GLY A 374 -5.95 14.55 12.48
N ARG A 375 -6.73 15.17 11.58
CA ARG A 375 -7.55 14.49 10.57
C ARG A 375 -6.67 13.74 9.56
N HIS A 376 -5.60 14.36 9.06
CA HIS A 376 -4.66 13.66 8.17
C HIS A 376 -3.94 12.49 8.88
N VAL A 377 -3.57 12.61 10.16
CA VAL A 377 -3.02 11.46 10.94
C VAL A 377 -4.01 10.30 11.00
N ALA A 378 -5.26 10.57 11.34
CA ALA A 378 -6.32 9.57 11.43
C ALA A 378 -6.62 8.91 10.07
N ASN A 379 -6.72 9.72 9.01
CA ASN A 379 -6.94 9.28 7.64
C ASN A 379 -5.78 8.43 7.09
N LEU A 380 -4.53 8.83 7.35
CA LEU A 380 -3.34 8.13 6.90
C LEU A 380 -3.10 6.82 7.66
N PHE A 381 -3.50 6.73 8.95
CA PHE A 381 -3.48 5.47 9.68
C PHE A 381 -4.39 4.42 9.04
N VAL A 382 -5.58 4.84 8.60
CA VAL A 382 -6.47 3.96 7.82
C VAL A 382 -5.85 3.68 6.44
N THR A 383 -5.33 4.67 5.73
CA THR A 383 -4.73 4.53 4.38
C THR A 383 -3.44 3.71 4.33
N GLN A 384 -2.74 3.57 5.45
CA GLN A 384 -1.64 2.61 5.61
C GLN A 384 -2.15 1.16 5.69
N THR A 385 -3.28 0.93 6.36
CA THR A 385 -3.75 -0.41 6.77
C THR A 385 -4.63 -1.13 5.75
N TYR A 386 -5.54 -0.44 5.03
CA TYR A 386 -6.13 -1.05 3.81
C TYR A 386 -5.13 -1.04 2.65
N GLU A 387 -5.46 -1.68 1.53
CA GLU A 387 -4.56 -1.83 0.36
C GLU A 387 -3.28 -2.64 0.62
N GLY A 388 -3.32 -3.53 1.61
CA GLY A 388 -2.17 -4.29 2.09
C GLY A 388 -1.45 -3.53 3.20
N GLN A 389 -1.55 -4.07 4.42
CA GLN A 389 -0.97 -3.54 5.64
C GLN A 389 0.58 -3.58 5.61
N SER A 390 1.23 -2.60 6.25
CA SER A 390 2.70 -2.55 6.46
C SER A 390 3.25 -3.84 7.08
N ASP A 391 2.48 -4.46 7.97
CA ASP A 391 2.94 -5.56 8.83
C ASP A 391 2.77 -6.93 8.15
N ILE A 392 2.04 -6.99 7.03
CA ILE A 392 2.19 -8.08 6.05
C ILE A 392 3.63 -8.09 5.47
N HIS A 393 4.42 -7.02 5.70
CA HIS A 393 5.80 -6.88 5.27
C HIS A 393 6.82 -6.65 6.40
N THR A 394 6.43 -6.67 7.69
CA THR A 394 7.35 -6.38 8.81
C THR A 394 7.04 -7.24 10.04
N ASP A 395 8.10 -7.79 10.65
CA ASP A 395 8.14 -8.81 11.71
C ASP A 395 7.53 -10.20 11.38
N PRO A 396 8.10 -11.29 11.93
CA PRO A 396 7.49 -12.62 11.86
C PRO A 396 6.20 -12.66 12.70
N PRO A 397 5.23 -13.54 12.37
CA PRO A 397 4.06 -13.77 13.23
C PRO A 397 4.49 -14.23 14.63
N SER A 398 3.63 -14.05 15.63
CA SER A 398 3.93 -14.38 17.03
C SER A 398 4.32 -15.84 17.31
N SER A 399 4.06 -16.75 16.37
CA SER A 399 4.47 -18.16 16.38
C SER A 399 5.83 -18.43 15.71
N CYS A 400 6.52 -17.41 15.18
CA CYS A 400 7.76 -17.59 14.43
C CYS A 400 8.85 -16.60 14.86
N SER A 401 10.11 -16.99 14.66
CA SER A 401 11.27 -16.11 14.80
C SER A 401 12.28 -16.45 13.70
N ALA A 402 13.07 -15.48 13.24
CA ALA A 402 14.17 -15.72 12.31
C ALA A 402 15.25 -14.63 12.42
N GLY A 403 16.52 -15.02 12.27
CA GLY A 403 17.65 -14.10 12.28
C GLY A 403 18.97 -14.75 11.89
N PRO A 404 20.02 -13.95 11.62
CA PRO A 404 21.33 -14.44 11.15
C PRO A 404 22.04 -15.31 12.19
N VAL A 405 22.83 -16.27 11.70
CA VAL A 405 23.65 -17.17 12.51
C VAL A 405 25.08 -16.62 12.58
N GLY A 406 25.40 -15.95 13.70
CA GLY A 406 26.68 -15.25 13.86
C GLY A 406 26.76 -14.03 12.94
N ASP A 407 27.92 -13.82 12.31
CA ASP A 407 28.19 -12.65 11.46
C ASP A 407 27.79 -12.85 9.98
N ASP A 408 27.36 -14.05 9.56
CA ASP A 408 26.97 -14.33 8.17
C ASP A 408 25.51 -13.92 7.91
N LEU A 409 25.33 -12.76 7.29
CA LEU A 409 24.03 -12.22 6.91
C LEU A 409 23.27 -13.07 5.88
N PHE A 410 23.92 -14.03 5.20
CA PHE A 410 23.30 -14.94 4.23
C PHE A 410 22.90 -16.30 4.82
N GLN A 411 23.17 -16.55 6.11
CA GLN A 411 22.77 -17.75 6.86
C GLN A 411 21.86 -17.35 8.01
N TRP A 412 20.58 -17.68 7.96
CA TRP A 412 19.66 -17.42 9.07
C TRP A 412 19.09 -18.72 9.63
N GLN A 413 18.89 -18.75 10.94
CA GLN A 413 18.09 -19.76 11.60
C GLN A 413 16.69 -19.20 11.83
N ALA A 414 15.68 -20.05 11.66
CA ALA A 414 14.31 -19.73 12.02
C ALA A 414 13.71 -20.79 12.94
N THR A 415 12.72 -20.37 13.72
CA THR A 415 11.96 -21.20 14.65
C THR A 415 10.48 -21.02 14.33
N ILE A 416 9.73 -22.12 14.27
CA ILE A 416 8.28 -22.16 14.13
C ILE A 416 7.69 -22.92 15.33
N MET A 417 6.77 -22.29 16.04
CA MET A 417 5.88 -22.95 16.99
C MET A 417 4.79 -23.69 16.21
N GLY A 418 4.59 -24.97 16.50
CA GLY A 418 3.62 -25.81 15.81
C GLY A 418 2.18 -25.30 16.00
N PRO A 419 1.37 -25.18 14.93
CA PRO A 419 0.01 -24.63 15.01
C PRO A 419 -0.89 -25.41 15.99
N SER A 420 -1.72 -24.69 16.75
CA SER A 420 -2.61 -25.24 17.80
C SER A 420 -3.55 -26.33 17.27
N ASP A 421 -4.10 -26.11 16.08
CA ASP A 421 -5.14 -26.96 15.49
C ASP A 421 -4.54 -28.01 14.53
N SER A 422 -3.29 -28.44 14.80
CA SER A 422 -2.52 -29.38 13.98
C SER A 422 -1.91 -30.50 14.83
N PRO A 423 -1.50 -31.65 14.24
CA PRO A 423 -0.73 -32.67 14.94
C PRO A 423 0.70 -32.22 15.33
N TYR A 424 1.09 -31.00 14.97
CA TYR A 424 2.35 -30.36 15.33
C TYR A 424 2.24 -29.45 16.55
N SER A 425 1.04 -29.27 17.11
CA SER A 425 0.76 -28.46 18.30
C SER A 425 1.71 -28.76 19.46
N SER A 426 2.07 -27.70 20.19
CA SER A 426 3.08 -27.69 21.26
C SER A 426 4.52 -28.04 20.84
N GLY A 427 4.78 -28.28 19.56
CA GLY A 427 6.12 -28.48 19.03
C GLY A 427 6.87 -27.18 18.72
N VAL A 428 8.20 -27.25 18.73
CA VAL A 428 9.15 -26.21 18.34
C VAL A 428 10.02 -26.75 17.20
N PHE A 429 9.89 -26.16 16.02
CA PHE A 429 10.55 -26.61 14.79
C PHE A 429 11.61 -25.61 14.37
N PHE A 430 12.85 -26.07 14.22
CA PHE A 430 13.96 -25.27 13.72
C PHE A 430 14.13 -25.46 12.21
N LEU A 431 14.50 -24.38 11.54
CA LEU A 431 14.75 -24.33 10.10
C LEU A 431 16.06 -23.56 9.83
N ASN A 432 16.76 -23.95 8.77
CA ASN A 432 17.86 -23.17 8.20
C ASN A 432 17.40 -22.45 6.94
N ILE A 433 17.80 -21.20 6.77
CA ILE A 433 17.47 -20.31 5.65
C ILE A 433 18.79 -19.80 5.05
N GLN A 434 19.09 -20.26 3.84
CA GLN A 434 20.24 -19.79 3.06
C GLN A 434 19.77 -18.78 2.00
N PHE A 435 20.28 -17.55 2.08
CA PHE A 435 20.05 -16.54 1.05
C PHE A 435 21.07 -16.71 -0.09
N PRO A 436 20.66 -16.71 -1.36
CA PRO A 436 21.59 -16.63 -2.48
C PRO A 436 22.18 -15.20 -2.60
N THR A 437 23.30 -15.07 -3.30
CA THR A 437 23.99 -13.77 -3.50
C THR A 437 23.20 -12.77 -4.35
N ASP A 438 22.21 -13.24 -5.09
CA ASP A 438 21.26 -12.44 -5.88
C ASP A 438 19.86 -12.34 -5.23
N TYR A 439 19.74 -12.64 -3.93
CA TYR A 439 18.54 -12.32 -3.15
C TYR A 439 18.28 -10.79 -3.17
N PRO A 440 17.02 -10.32 -3.32
CA PRO A 440 15.77 -11.07 -3.33
C PRO A 440 15.29 -11.55 -4.72
N PHE A 441 16.12 -11.47 -5.77
CA PHE A 441 15.73 -11.89 -7.13
C PHE A 441 15.64 -13.42 -7.30
N LYS A 442 16.27 -14.19 -6.41
CA LYS A 442 16.05 -15.65 -6.26
C LYS A 442 15.56 -16.00 -4.85
N PRO A 443 14.76 -17.08 -4.71
CA PRO A 443 14.29 -17.54 -3.41
C PRO A 443 15.44 -17.99 -2.50
N PRO A 444 15.31 -17.79 -1.18
CA PRO A 444 16.18 -18.44 -0.21
C PRO A 444 15.91 -19.94 -0.19
N LYS A 445 16.93 -20.74 0.06
CA LYS A 445 16.77 -22.19 0.30
C LYS A 445 16.41 -22.40 1.76
N ILE A 446 15.24 -22.96 2.03
CA ILE A 446 14.75 -23.24 3.38
C ILE A 446 14.60 -24.74 3.57
N ASN A 447 15.15 -25.27 4.67
CA ASN A 447 14.98 -26.66 5.09
C ASN A 447 14.72 -26.72 6.59
N PHE A 448 13.84 -27.62 7.03
CA PHE A 448 13.71 -27.98 8.44
C PHE A 448 14.98 -28.70 8.92
N THR A 449 15.50 -28.30 10.07
CA THR A 449 16.54 -29.06 10.80
C THR A 449 15.91 -29.99 11.84
N THR A 450 14.75 -29.62 12.38
CA THR A 450 13.89 -30.52 13.17
C THR A 450 13.23 -31.57 12.26
N ARG A 451 13.29 -32.86 12.65
CA ARG A 451 12.60 -33.93 11.91
C ARG A 451 11.09 -33.81 12.07
N ILE A 452 10.36 -33.94 10.97
CA ILE A 452 8.91 -33.79 10.92
C ILE A 452 8.29 -34.85 10.00
N TYR A 453 7.10 -35.33 10.34
CA TYR A 453 6.34 -36.29 9.54
C TYR A 453 5.23 -35.55 8.80
N HIS A 454 5.43 -35.25 7.50
CA HIS A 454 4.56 -34.35 6.74
C HIS A 454 4.61 -34.65 5.22
N PRO A 455 3.50 -34.60 4.46
CA PRO A 455 3.47 -34.93 3.02
C PRO A 455 4.42 -34.10 2.14
N ASN A 456 4.53 -32.80 2.41
CA ASN A 456 5.32 -31.84 1.63
C ASN A 456 6.74 -31.59 2.18
N ILE A 457 7.21 -32.36 3.18
CA ILE A 457 8.56 -32.20 3.76
C ILE A 457 9.26 -33.56 3.75
N ASN A 458 10.43 -33.64 3.13
CA ASN A 458 11.17 -34.91 3.02
C ASN A 458 12.11 -35.16 4.22
N ALA A 459 12.76 -36.33 4.24
CA ALA A 459 13.68 -36.73 5.31
C ALA A 459 14.92 -35.83 5.49
N ASN A 460 15.26 -35.02 4.48
CA ASN A 460 16.33 -34.01 4.53
C ASN A 460 15.82 -32.62 4.97
N GLY A 461 14.53 -32.52 5.33
CA GLY A 461 13.88 -31.29 5.74
C GLY A 461 13.52 -30.34 4.60
N SER A 462 13.76 -30.72 3.33
CA SER A 462 13.42 -29.87 2.18
C SER A 462 11.91 -29.73 2.04
N ILE A 463 11.47 -28.54 1.68
CA ILE A 463 10.07 -28.12 1.66
C ILE A 463 9.57 -28.03 0.22
N CYS A 464 8.42 -28.64 -0.06
CA CYS A 464 7.68 -28.44 -1.30
C CYS A 464 6.63 -27.34 -1.09
N LEU A 465 7.01 -26.13 -1.49
CA LEU A 465 6.16 -24.96 -1.48
C LEU A 465 6.39 -24.21 -2.80
N ASP A 466 5.32 -23.75 -3.42
CA ASP A 466 5.33 -23.06 -4.72
C ASP A 466 6.03 -21.70 -4.65
N ILE A 467 5.84 -20.94 -3.56
CA ILE A 467 6.49 -19.64 -3.36
C ILE A 467 8.01 -19.75 -3.21
N LEU A 468 8.56 -20.93 -2.90
CA LEU A 468 10.01 -21.19 -2.88
C LEU A 468 10.56 -21.67 -4.23
N ARG A 469 9.69 -21.78 -5.24
CA ARG A 469 9.98 -22.25 -6.59
C ARG A 469 9.39 -21.26 -7.60
N ASP A 470 8.34 -21.65 -8.33
CA ASP A 470 7.83 -20.94 -9.49
C ASP A 470 6.94 -19.73 -9.16
N GLN A 471 6.51 -19.59 -7.90
CA GLN A 471 5.75 -18.43 -7.39
C GLN A 471 6.60 -17.48 -6.52
N TRP A 472 7.93 -17.58 -6.56
CA TRP A 472 8.79 -16.62 -5.86
C TRP A 472 8.67 -15.22 -6.49
N SER A 473 8.40 -14.22 -5.66
CA SER A 473 8.51 -12.80 -6.01
C SER A 473 9.48 -12.11 -5.05
N PRO A 474 10.33 -11.17 -5.51
CA PRO A 474 11.20 -10.36 -4.65
C PRO A 474 10.45 -9.50 -3.61
N ALA A 475 9.11 -9.39 -3.73
CA ALA A 475 8.24 -8.74 -2.75
C ALA A 475 7.80 -9.67 -1.58
N LEU A 476 8.17 -10.95 -1.62
CA LEU A 476 7.99 -11.88 -0.52
C LEU A 476 9.05 -11.63 0.57
N THR A 477 8.59 -11.50 1.81
CA THR A 477 9.47 -11.37 2.98
C THR A 477 9.63 -12.73 3.66
N ILE A 478 10.69 -12.92 4.44
CA ILE A 478 10.88 -14.15 5.23
C ILE A 478 9.70 -14.40 6.18
N SER A 479 9.09 -13.35 6.73
CA SER A 479 7.85 -13.45 7.53
C SER A 479 6.71 -14.14 6.74
N LYS A 480 6.45 -13.70 5.50
CA LYS A 480 5.45 -14.36 4.62
C LYS A 480 5.79 -15.82 4.33
N VAL A 481 7.07 -16.10 4.07
CA VAL A 481 7.50 -17.47 3.77
C VAL A 481 7.29 -18.39 4.97
N LEU A 482 7.63 -17.94 6.18
CA LEU A 482 7.39 -18.67 7.42
C LEU A 482 5.89 -18.85 7.70
N LEU A 483 5.07 -17.82 7.47
CA LEU A 483 3.60 -17.91 7.52
C LEU A 483 3.04 -18.98 6.58
N SER A 484 3.52 -19.04 5.34
CA SER A 484 3.10 -20.05 4.37
C SER A 484 3.54 -21.46 4.77
N ILE A 485 4.72 -21.61 5.39
CA ILE A 485 5.15 -22.88 5.99
C ILE A 485 4.23 -23.27 7.16
N CYS A 486 3.87 -22.34 8.05
CA CYS A 486 2.90 -22.60 9.13
C CYS A 486 1.53 -23.02 8.59
N SER A 487 1.03 -22.35 7.54
CA SER A 487 -0.23 -22.71 6.87
C SER A 487 -0.17 -24.12 6.29
N MET A 488 0.95 -24.49 5.65
CA MET A 488 1.18 -25.83 5.11
C MET A 488 1.24 -26.89 6.24
N LEU A 489 1.76 -26.58 7.42
CA LEU A 489 1.71 -27.50 8.57
C LEU A 489 0.29 -27.71 9.11
N THR A 490 -0.60 -26.72 8.98
CA THR A 490 -2.02 -26.86 9.35
C THR A 490 -2.80 -27.64 8.29
N ASP A 491 -2.64 -27.30 7.01
CA ASP A 491 -3.26 -27.99 5.88
C ASP A 491 -2.20 -28.43 4.84
N PRO A 492 -1.66 -29.65 4.96
CA PRO A 492 -0.77 -30.24 3.97
C PRO A 492 -1.42 -30.32 2.59
N ASN A 493 -0.64 -30.11 1.52
CA ASN A 493 -1.09 -30.30 0.14
C ASN A 493 -0.75 -31.73 -0.35
N PRO A 494 -1.71 -32.67 -0.41
CA PRO A 494 -1.42 -34.05 -0.78
C PRO A 494 -1.43 -34.29 -2.31
N ASP A 495 -1.57 -33.24 -3.12
CA ASP A 495 -1.53 -33.29 -4.59
C ASP A 495 -0.16 -32.89 -5.16
N ASP A 496 0.69 -32.18 -4.40
CA ASP A 496 2.12 -31.96 -4.69
C ASP A 496 3.05 -32.40 -3.52
N PRO A 497 3.06 -33.70 -3.15
CA PRO A 497 3.85 -34.18 -2.02
C PRO A 497 5.32 -34.50 -2.37
N LEU A 498 6.22 -34.34 -1.39
CA LEU A 498 7.57 -34.92 -1.46
C LEU A 498 7.63 -36.36 -0.97
N VAL A 499 6.66 -36.78 -0.16
CA VAL A 499 6.60 -38.13 0.42
C VAL A 499 5.24 -38.74 0.09
N PRO A 500 5.12 -39.41 -1.09
CA PRO A 500 3.85 -39.93 -1.58
C PRO A 500 3.17 -40.92 -0.62
N GLU A 501 3.92 -41.68 0.17
CA GLU A 501 3.36 -42.61 1.16
C GLU A 501 2.64 -41.88 2.30
N ILE A 502 3.20 -40.76 2.77
CA ILE A 502 2.58 -39.92 3.80
C ILE A 502 1.36 -39.20 3.22
N ALA A 503 1.45 -38.72 1.97
CA ALA A 503 0.31 -38.09 1.27
C ALA A 503 -0.84 -39.07 1.03
N HIS A 504 -0.53 -40.33 0.69
CA HIS A 504 -1.52 -41.39 0.57
C HIS A 504 -2.20 -41.64 1.92
N MET A 505 -1.44 -41.78 3.02
CA MET A 505 -2.00 -41.95 4.36
C MET A 505 -2.87 -40.74 4.78
N TYR A 506 -2.43 -39.50 4.51
CA TYR A 506 -3.21 -38.27 4.76
C TYR A 506 -4.57 -38.24 4.05
N LYS A 507 -4.65 -38.88 2.87
CA LYS A 507 -5.86 -39.03 2.04
C LYS A 507 -6.75 -40.21 2.45
N THR A 508 -6.17 -41.34 2.88
CA THR A 508 -6.92 -42.60 3.11
C THR A 508 -7.17 -42.95 4.57
N ASP A 509 -6.34 -42.46 5.50
CA ASP A 509 -6.37 -42.78 6.93
C ASP A 509 -5.85 -41.58 7.76
N ARG A 510 -6.72 -40.56 7.89
CA ARG A 510 -6.39 -39.29 8.55
C ARG A 510 -6.03 -39.49 10.03
N GLU A 511 -6.74 -40.36 10.74
CA GLU A 511 -6.49 -40.60 12.17
C GLU A 511 -5.09 -41.19 12.41
N LYS A 512 -4.68 -42.17 11.61
CA LYS A 512 -3.34 -42.77 11.69
C LYS A 512 -2.24 -41.79 11.28
N TYR A 513 -2.49 -40.98 10.24
CA TYR A 513 -1.58 -39.89 9.87
C TYR A 513 -1.35 -38.96 11.06
N GLU A 514 -2.41 -38.43 11.66
CA GLU A 514 -2.29 -37.49 12.77
C GLU A 514 -1.68 -38.13 14.02
N ALA A 515 -2.01 -39.38 14.33
CA ALA A 515 -1.40 -40.11 15.45
C ALA A 515 0.12 -40.25 15.27
N THR A 516 0.56 -40.60 14.04
CA THR A 516 1.98 -40.73 13.68
C THR A 516 2.68 -39.37 13.72
N ALA A 517 2.06 -38.32 13.19
CA ALA A 517 2.58 -36.95 13.24
C ALA A 517 2.69 -36.45 14.70
N ARG A 518 1.67 -36.66 15.54
CA ARG A 518 1.72 -36.34 16.99
C ARG A 518 2.79 -37.12 17.75
N GLU A 519 3.12 -38.35 17.35
CA GLU A 519 4.26 -39.09 17.92
C GLU A 519 5.60 -38.48 17.49
N TRP A 520 5.76 -38.13 16.21
CA TRP A 520 6.97 -37.48 15.70
C TRP A 520 7.21 -36.11 16.32
N THR A 521 6.17 -35.28 16.44
CA THR A 521 6.22 -33.99 17.15
C THR A 521 6.77 -34.18 18.57
N ARG A 522 6.20 -35.11 19.34
CA ARG A 522 6.64 -35.41 20.71
C ARG A 522 8.07 -35.95 20.82
N LYS A 523 8.59 -36.58 19.76
CA LYS A 523 9.89 -37.25 19.74
C LYS A 523 11.04 -36.37 19.22
N TYR A 524 10.73 -35.40 18.37
CA TYR A 524 11.74 -34.63 17.63
C TYR A 524 11.60 -33.11 17.77
N ALA A 525 10.46 -32.62 18.26
CA ALA A 525 10.12 -31.19 18.28
C ALA A 525 9.61 -30.70 19.66
N ILE A 526 9.88 -31.41 20.76
CA ILE A 526 9.62 -30.93 22.14
C ILE A 526 10.95 -30.71 22.85
#